data_AF-A0A2V5VXM7-F1
#
_entry.id   AF-A0A2V5VXM7-F1
#
_cell.length_a   1.000
_cell.length_b   1.000
_cell.length_c   1.000
_cell.angle_alpha   90.00
_cell.angle_beta   90.00
_cell.angle_gamma   90.00
#
_symmetry.space_group_name_H-M   'P 1'
#
loop_
_entity.id
_entity.type
_entity.pdbx_description
1 polymer ?
#
loop_
_entity_poly.entity_id
_entity_poly.type
_entity_poly.pdbx_seq_one_letter_code
_entity_poly.pdbx_strand_id
1 'polypeptide(L)' 'MGTGIMTMDGTYDAATKTFTYTGEYEMMPGMKEKVRQEIKMPDNDHMVMEYYEDRGQGEAKTMEISYTRKK' A
#
# COMPACT_ATOMS: atom_id res chain seq x y z
N MET A 1 6.71 -11.02 2.34
CA MET A 1 5.64 -10.70 3.31
C MET A 1 5.79 -11.59 4.52
N GLY A 2 6.34 -11.08 5.61
CA GLY A 2 6.39 -11.79 6.89
C GLY A 2 5.03 -11.79 7.59
N THR A 3 4.89 -12.56 8.66
CA THR A 3 3.69 -12.59 9.52
C THR A 3 3.71 -11.51 10.60
N GLY A 4 4.60 -10.51 10.47
CA GLY A 4 4.72 -9.42 11.42
C GLY A 4 3.46 -8.53 11.43
N ILE A 5 3.17 -7.92 12.58
CA ILE A 5 2.10 -6.93 12.67
C ILE A 5 2.56 -5.67 11.95
N MET A 6 1.73 -5.19 11.05
CA MET A 6 1.95 -3.97 10.29
C MET A 6 0.83 -2.99 10.65
N THR A 7 1.22 -1.81 11.13
CA THR A 7 0.30 -0.71 11.38
C THR A 7 0.57 0.38 10.37
N MET A 8 -0.48 0.90 9.74
CA MET A 8 -0.39 1.99 8.79
C MET A 8 -1.42 3.05 9.13
N ASP A 9 -1.04 4.30 8.92
CA ASP A 9 -1.91 5.46 9.01
C ASP A 9 -1.93 6.18 7.67
N GLY A 10 -3.02 6.87 7.37
CA GLY A 10 -3.20 7.43 6.03
C GLY A 10 -4.28 8.49 5.92
N THR A 11 -4.41 9.01 4.71
CA THR A 11 -5.40 10.03 4.33
C THR A 11 -6.21 9.57 3.12
N TYR A 12 -7.33 10.25 2.89
CA TYR A 12 -8.14 10.08 1.69
C TYR A 12 -8.23 11.40 0.94
N ASP A 13 -7.91 11.37 -0.36
CA ASP A 13 -8.15 12.47 -1.28
C ASP A 13 -9.39 12.17 -2.15
N ALA A 14 -10.42 13.00 -1.99
CA ALA A 14 -11.67 12.87 -2.72
C ALA A 14 -11.55 13.23 -4.21
N ALA A 15 -10.61 14.10 -4.60
CA ALA A 15 -10.43 14.52 -5.99
C ALA A 15 -9.87 13.38 -6.84
N THR A 16 -8.93 12.63 -6.29
CA THR A 16 -8.30 11.47 -6.94
C THR A 16 -8.92 10.14 -6.51
N LYS A 17 -9.88 10.15 -5.57
CA LYS A 17 -10.49 8.98 -4.95
C LYS A 17 -9.45 7.96 -4.48
N THR A 18 -8.40 8.47 -3.85
CA THR A 18 -7.22 7.68 -3.46
C THR A 18 -7.03 7.72 -1.96
N PHE A 19 -6.89 6.54 -1.36
CA PHE A 19 -6.35 6.39 -0.02
C PHE A 19 -4.85 6.22 -0.11
N THR A 20 -4.10 6.97 0.70
CA THR A 20 -2.65 6.83 0.83
C THR A 20 -2.32 6.46 2.26
N TYR A 21 -1.79 5.26 2.44
CA TYR A 21 -1.33 4.75 3.73
C TYR A 21 0.19 4.67 3.73
N THR A 22 0.78 5.01 4.88
CA THR A 22 2.21 4.84 5.14
C THR A 22 2.40 4.09 6.44
N GLY A 23 3.43 3.25 6.50
CA GLY A 23 3.78 2.54 7.71
C GLY A 23 5.22 2.05 7.69
N GLU A 24 5.60 1.39 8.77
CA GLU A 24 6.85 0.66 8.88
C GLU A 24 6.53 -0.76 9.34
N TYR A 25 7.26 -1.73 8.81
CA TYR A 25 7.15 -3.11 9.26
C TYR A 25 8.51 -3.78 9.33
N GLU A 26 8.58 -4.83 10.14
CA GLU A 26 9.82 -5.53 10.43
C GLU A 26 9.67 -6.98 9.96
N MET A 27 10.18 -7.32 8.77
CA MET A 27 10.15 -8.71 8.28
C MET A 27 11.08 -9.62 9.07
N MET A 28 12.19 -9.07 9.55
CA MET A 28 13.19 -9.75 10.36
C MET A 28 13.58 -8.85 11.52
N PRO A 29 13.83 -9.41 12.73
CA PRO A 29 14.28 -8.63 13.88
C PRO A 29 15.44 -7.68 13.54
N GLY A 30 15.27 -6.40 13.82
CA GLY A 30 16.22 -5.32 13.55
C GLY A 30 16.15 -4.71 12.14
N MET A 31 15.33 -5.23 11.22
CA MET A 31 15.23 -4.74 9.84
C MET A 31 13.86 -4.11 9.57
N LYS A 32 13.75 -2.82 9.90
CA LYS A 32 12.56 -2.02 9.56
C LYS A 32 12.59 -1.59 8.10
N GLU A 33 11.48 -1.80 7.41
CA GLU A 33 11.25 -1.35 6.04
C GLU A 33 10.07 -0.38 6.03
N LYS A 34 10.23 0.74 5.32
CA LYS A 34 9.14 1.70 5.10
C LYS A 34 8.26 1.21 3.97
N VAL A 35 6.97 1.37 4.16
CA VAL A 35 5.96 0.93 3.20
C VAL A 35 4.94 2.01 2.95
N ARG A 36 4.45 2.03 1.72
CA ARG A 36 3.37 2.92 1.29
C ARG A 36 2.39 2.13 0.43
N GLN A 37 1.11 2.29 0.73
CA GLN A 37 0.03 1.65 0.00
C GLN A 37 -0.91 2.72 -0.56
N GLU A 38 -1.16 2.67 -1.86
CA GLU A 38 -2.20 3.46 -2.50
C GLU A 38 -3.39 2.56 -2.84
N ILE A 39 -4.59 2.97 -2.46
CA ILE A 39 -5.84 2.34 -2.90
C ILE A 39 -6.62 3.36 -3.71
N LYS A 40 -6.73 3.11 -5.02
CA LYS A 40 -7.41 3.98 -5.98
C LYS A 40 -8.76 3.38 -6.35
N MET A 41 -9.81 4.19 -6.31
CA MET A 41 -11.16 3.80 -6.76
C MET A 41 -11.57 4.67 -7.94
N PRO A 42 -11.07 4.40 -9.17
CA PRO A 42 -11.32 5.26 -10.33
C PRO A 42 -12.82 5.36 -10.65
N ASP A 43 -13.56 4.28 -10.42
CA ASP A 43 -15.01 4.21 -10.54
C ASP A 43 -15.60 3.28 -9.46
N ASN A 44 -16.90 2.99 -9.57
CA ASN A 44 -17.63 2.20 -8.56
C ASN A 44 -17.34 0.69 -8.62
N ASP A 45 -16.75 0.20 -9.71
CA ASP A 45 -16.58 -1.22 -9.98
C ASP A 45 -15.11 -1.65 -9.99
N HIS A 46 -14.17 -0.70 -9.94
CA HIS A 46 -12.74 -0.98 -9.96
C HIS A 46 -12.02 -0.43 -8.74
N MET A 47 -11.05 -1.21 -8.25
CA MET A 47 -10.11 -0.79 -7.23
C MET A 47 -8.70 -1.20 -7.65
N VAL A 48 -7.75 -0.28 -7.61
CA VAL A 48 -6.32 -0.59 -7.82
C VAL A 48 -5.61 -0.43 -6.48
N MET A 49 -4.95 -1.49 -6.02
CA MET A 49 -4.08 -1.46 -4.87
C MET A 49 -2.64 -1.48 -5.35
N GLU A 50 -1.86 -0.47 -4.98
CA GLU A 50 -0.44 -0.37 -5.27
C GLU A 50 0.33 -0.40 -3.95
N TYR A 51 1.42 -1.16 -3.94
CA TYR A 51 2.27 -1.31 -2.77
C TYR A 51 3.70 -0.95 -3.13
N TYR A 52 4.29 -0.12 -2.27
CA TYR A 52 5.62 0.40 -2.41
C TYR A 52 6.44 0.05 -1.16
N GLU A 53 7.67 -0.40 -1.38
CA GLU A 53 8.60 -0.75 -0.31
C GLU A 53 9.90 0.00 -0.52
N ASP A 54 10.47 0.53 0.56
CA ASP A 54 11.85 1.01 0.60
C ASP A 54 12.69 0.04 1.44
N ARG A 55 13.52 -0.74 0.75
CA ARG A 55 14.44 -1.72 1.34
C ARG A 55 15.88 -1.19 1.45
N GLY A 56 16.03 0.14 1.52
CA GLY A 56 17.32 0.82 1.65
C GLY A 56 17.97 1.24 0.33
N GLN A 57 17.29 1.07 -0.81
CA GLN A 57 17.73 1.58 -2.12
C GLN A 57 16.76 2.62 -2.70
N GLY A 58 15.81 3.10 -1.89
CA GLY A 58 14.73 3.97 -2.32
C GLY A 58 13.45 3.19 -2.59
N GLU A 59 12.37 3.94 -2.70
CA GLU A 59 11.03 3.39 -2.87
C GLU A 59 10.86 2.71 -4.25
N ALA A 60 10.40 1.46 -4.25
CA ALA A 60 10.05 0.72 -5.44
C ALA A 60 8.62 0.18 -5.35
N LYS A 61 7.87 0.22 -6.46
CA LYS A 61 6.57 -0.46 -6.56
C LYS A 61 6.80 -1.96 -6.63
N THR A 62 6.41 -2.68 -5.58
CA THR A 62 6.63 -4.13 -5.48
C THR A 62 5.37 -4.94 -5.76
N MET A 63 4.20 -4.30 -5.71
CA MET A 63 2.92 -4.97 -5.96
C MET A 63 1.91 -4.02 -6.58
N GLU A 64 1.12 -4.57 -7.48
CA GLU A 64 -0.07 -3.95 -8.03
C GLU A 64 -1.15 -5.02 -8.17
N ILE A 65 -2.34 -4.76 -7.62
CA ILE A 65 -3.53 -5.59 -7.89
C ILE A 65 -4.63 -4.70 -8.43
N SER A 66 -5.18 -5.09 -9.57
CA SER A 66 -6.43 -4.56 -10.10
C SER A 66 -7.59 -5.48 -9.73
N TYR A 67 -8.55 -4.94 -9.00
CA TYR A 67 -9.79 -5.62 -8.62
C TYR A 67 -10.96 -5.10 -9.44
N THR A 68 -11.85 -6.02 -9.80
CA THR A 68 -13.17 -5.71 -10.37
C THR A 68 -14.25 -6.24 -9.43
N ARG A 69 -15.27 -5.44 -9.16
CA ARG A 69 -16.43 -5.81 -8.34
C ARG A 69 -17.12 -7.02 -8.97
N LYS A 70 -17.27 -8.08 -8.17
CA LYS A 70 -18.11 -9.22 -8.56
C LYS A 70 -19.57 -8.78 -8.56
N LYS A 71 -20.28 -9.10 -9.65
CA LYS A 71 -21.72 -8.87 -9.81
C LYS A 71 -22.54 -9.98 -9.18
#